data_AF-A0AA37LN79-F1
#
_entry.id   AF-A0AA37LN79-F1
#
_cell.length_a   1.000
_cell.length_b   1.000
_cell.length_c   1.000
_cell.angle_alpha   90.00
_cell.angle_beta   90.00
_cell.angle_gamma   90.00
#
_symmetry.space_group_name_H-M   'P 1'
#
loop_
_entity.id
_entity.type
_entity.pdbx_description
1 polymer ?
#
loop_
_entity_poly.entity_id
_entity_poly.type
_entity_poly.pdbx_seq_one_letter_code
_entity_poly.pdbx_strand_id
1 'polypeptide(L)'
;MNFGIDSKSERTPRIFAVTGFVPDSVGSQQYSEYVGHDTKAIVAVGVAHSPESPRRYISIAGGESYLALNATQCTVDFTPTLFNISVGIRGRNVTVSPVGEVEDFNPQRNLTRTVVRQFELISNDLTSFYESVLGNAFLSSIAAWNMSHNENGAVSEGEATLRGLENAITAMADSMLAAYGAAQLMVGNYSESRQAEVTMGVFVIGEKIYVIAVAVPNSLVILAVTVEGLRTKGWRGLPSYDFLNSEWLTTASFRGEVLSKSSNNISEDGLATGASTKHIFSTYSRVLGSAEKGQTIVELLPAGRSSEDIALIVST
;
A
#
# COMPACT_ATOMS: atom_id res chain seq x y z
N MET A 1 8.13 -26.14 22.04
CA MET A 1 7.31 -26.18 20.82
C MET A 1 8.17 -26.82 19.73
N ASN A 2 7.69 -27.87 19.06
CA ASN A 2 8.50 -28.65 18.11
C ASN A 2 8.17 -28.34 16.64
N PHE A 3 7.55 -27.19 16.35
CA PHE A 3 7.23 -26.73 15.00
C PHE A 3 8.25 -25.67 14.57
N GLY A 4 8.98 -25.91 13.48
CA GLY A 4 10.08 -25.06 13.05
C GLY A 4 10.55 -25.28 11.61
N ILE A 5 11.34 -24.33 11.11
CA ILE A 5 11.88 -24.32 9.75
C ILE A 5 13.14 -25.19 9.70
N ASP A 6 13.14 -26.20 8.84
CA ASP A 6 14.31 -27.03 8.55
C ASP A 6 15.25 -26.32 7.58
N SER A 7 16.53 -26.38 7.89
CA SER A 7 17.62 -25.73 7.14
C SER A 7 18.03 -26.48 5.88
N LYS A 8 17.56 -27.71 5.66
CA LYS A 8 17.92 -28.54 4.50
C LYS A 8 16.69 -29.02 3.73
N SER A 9 16.47 -28.47 2.53
CA SER A 9 15.69 -29.19 1.52
C SER A 9 16.58 -30.22 0.83
N GLU A 10 16.19 -31.49 0.92
CA GLU A 10 16.88 -32.59 0.26
C GLU A 10 16.66 -32.61 -1.26
N ARG A 11 15.71 -31.82 -1.81
CA ARG A 11 15.25 -31.98 -3.20
C ARG A 11 15.44 -30.77 -4.10
N THR A 12 15.49 -29.57 -3.56
CA THR A 12 15.52 -28.34 -4.37
C THR A 12 16.25 -27.20 -3.65
N PRO A 13 17.27 -26.59 -4.27
CA PRO A 13 17.85 -25.37 -3.73
C PRO A 13 16.75 -24.30 -3.77
N ARG A 14 16.41 -23.71 -2.61
CA ARG A 14 15.39 -22.65 -2.41
C ARG A 14 13.97 -23.09 -2.04
N ILE A 15 13.77 -24.36 -1.71
CA ILE A 15 12.58 -24.78 -0.95
C ILE A 15 13.06 -25.12 0.46
N PHE A 16 12.26 -24.87 1.48
CA PHE A 16 12.57 -25.18 2.87
C PHE A 16 11.38 -25.89 3.49
N ALA A 17 11.62 -27.05 4.08
CA ALA A 17 10.59 -27.79 4.79
C ALA A 17 10.37 -27.16 6.16
N VAL A 18 9.11 -27.02 6.58
CA VAL A 18 8.74 -26.62 7.93
C VAL A 18 7.94 -27.77 8.51
N THR A 19 8.45 -28.31 9.62
CA THR A 19 7.90 -29.54 10.19
C THR A 19 7.74 -29.44 11.69
N GLY A 20 6.80 -30.23 12.22
CA GLY A 20 6.68 -30.40 13.66
C GLY A 20 5.31 -30.72 14.20
N PHE A 21 5.27 -31.03 15.50
CA PHE A 21 4.02 -31.23 16.22
C PHE A 21 3.46 -29.90 16.71
N VAL A 22 2.19 -29.66 16.39
CA VAL A 22 1.36 -28.59 16.98
C VAL A 22 0.37 -29.24 17.97
N PRO A 23 -0.30 -28.49 18.86
CA PRO A 23 -1.03 -29.06 20.00
C PRO A 23 -2.09 -30.09 19.64
N ASP A 24 -2.78 -29.91 18.51
CA ASP A 24 -3.83 -30.81 18.02
C ASP A 24 -3.30 -31.84 16.99
N SER A 25 -1.99 -32.00 16.84
CA SER A 25 -1.42 -33.02 15.94
C SER A 25 -1.75 -34.42 16.44
N VAL A 26 -2.51 -35.19 15.64
CA VAL A 26 -2.80 -36.61 15.92
C VAL A 26 -2.09 -37.48 14.89
N GLY A 27 -1.22 -38.39 15.35
CA GLY A 27 -0.59 -39.43 14.52
C GLY A 27 0.53 -38.98 13.58
N SER A 28 0.64 -37.70 13.22
CA SER A 28 1.71 -37.18 12.37
C SER A 28 2.14 -35.75 12.72
N GLN A 29 3.39 -35.43 12.38
CA GLN A 29 3.89 -34.06 12.36
C GLN A 29 3.27 -33.29 11.20
N GLN A 30 3.02 -32.00 11.40
CA GLN A 30 2.68 -31.10 10.30
C GLN A 30 3.90 -30.91 9.41
N TYR A 31 3.65 -30.73 8.12
CA TYR A 31 4.66 -30.58 7.10
C TYR A 31 4.16 -29.59 6.04
N SER A 32 4.96 -28.59 5.72
CA SER A 32 4.71 -27.66 4.61
C SER A 32 6.04 -27.18 4.03
N GLU A 33 6.05 -26.84 2.75
CA GLU A 33 7.26 -26.44 2.01
C GLU A 33 7.16 -24.98 1.58
N TYR A 34 8.15 -24.16 1.94
CA TYR A 34 8.16 -22.73 1.65
C TYR A 34 9.27 -22.40 0.68
N VAL A 35 8.99 -21.55 -0.31
CA VAL A 35 10.01 -21.05 -1.23
C VAL A 35 10.77 -19.90 -0.55
N GLY A 36 12.10 -19.89 -0.64
CA GLY A 36 12.91 -18.86 0.00
C GLY A 36 14.31 -18.77 -0.60
N HIS A 37 14.96 -17.62 -0.52
CA HIS A 37 16.39 -17.52 -0.78
C HIS A 37 17.19 -18.17 0.35
N ASP A 38 16.74 -17.96 1.59
CA ASP A 38 17.22 -18.56 2.82
C ASP A 38 16.04 -18.82 3.79
N THR A 39 16.32 -19.34 4.98
CA THR A 39 15.31 -19.57 6.02
C THR A 39 14.95 -18.31 6.82
N LYS A 40 15.67 -17.19 6.64
CA LYS A 40 15.55 -16.00 7.48
C LYS A 40 14.26 -15.24 7.18
N ALA A 41 13.88 -15.20 5.91
CA ALA A 41 12.71 -14.49 5.42
C ALA A 41 11.39 -15.28 5.49
N ILE A 42 11.40 -16.49 6.05
CA ILE A 42 10.23 -17.37 6.06
C ILE A 42 9.39 -17.12 7.32
N VAL A 43 8.07 -16.99 7.15
CA VAL A 43 7.10 -17.09 8.25
C VAL A 43 6.13 -18.19 7.87
N ALA A 44 6.18 -19.26 8.64
CA ALA A 44 5.39 -20.45 8.41
C ALA A 44 4.31 -20.61 9.45
N VAL A 45 3.11 -20.98 9.00
CA VAL A 45 1.99 -21.27 9.87
C VAL A 45 1.66 -22.75 9.80
N GLY A 46 1.68 -23.39 10.96
CA GLY A 46 1.28 -24.78 11.17
C GLY A 46 -0.07 -24.83 11.87
N VAL A 47 -0.97 -25.65 11.34
CA VAL A 47 -2.25 -25.95 11.98
C VAL A 47 -2.47 -27.44 11.98
N ALA A 48 -3.21 -27.93 12.97
CA ALA A 48 -3.66 -29.32 12.99
C ALA A 48 -5.14 -29.39 13.30
N HIS A 49 -5.67 -30.59 13.09
CA HIS A 49 -7.02 -30.92 13.42
C HIS A 49 -7.01 -32.18 14.28
N SER A 50 -7.62 -32.08 15.46
CA SER A 50 -7.98 -33.22 16.29
C SER A 50 -9.51 -33.34 16.34
N PRO A 51 -10.06 -34.56 16.19
CA PRO A 51 -11.48 -34.80 16.43
C PRO A 51 -11.86 -34.74 17.92
N GLU A 52 -10.87 -34.86 18.81
CA GLU A 52 -11.06 -34.86 20.28
C GLU A 52 -10.98 -33.45 20.88
N SER A 53 -10.36 -32.50 20.17
CA SER A 53 -10.18 -31.12 20.63
C SER A 53 -11.19 -30.18 19.93
N PRO A 54 -12.05 -29.49 20.71
CA PRO A 54 -12.93 -28.46 20.16
C PRO A 54 -12.17 -27.20 19.73
N ARG A 55 -10.98 -26.98 20.31
CA ARG A 55 -10.17 -25.78 20.08
C ARG A 55 -9.47 -25.86 18.73
N ARG A 56 -8.96 -24.71 18.29
CA ARG A 56 -8.17 -24.61 17.07
C ARG A 56 -6.89 -23.85 17.35
N TYR A 57 -5.77 -24.48 17.09
CA TYR A 57 -4.46 -23.86 17.33
C TYR A 57 -3.81 -23.44 16.02
N ILE A 58 -3.22 -22.26 16.07
CA ILE A 58 -2.33 -21.72 15.06
C ILE A 58 -0.93 -21.68 15.68
N SER A 59 0.04 -22.26 15.00
CA SER A 59 1.44 -22.30 15.41
C SER A 59 2.28 -21.57 14.38
N ILE A 60 3.11 -20.61 14.80
CA ILE A 60 3.89 -19.77 13.90
C ILE A 60 5.37 -20.03 14.16
N ALA A 61 6.11 -20.28 13.07
CA ALA A 61 7.57 -20.38 13.05
C ALA A 61 8.11 -19.27 12.15
N GLY A 62 8.89 -18.36 12.71
CA GLY A 62 9.50 -17.24 12.01
C GLY A 62 11.00 -17.43 11.88
N GLY A 63 11.55 -17.08 10.72
CA GLY A 63 12.99 -16.97 10.51
C GLY A 63 13.61 -15.79 11.25
N GLU A 64 14.92 -15.60 11.09
CA GLU A 64 15.70 -14.55 11.76
C GLU A 64 15.17 -13.13 11.49
N SER A 65 14.60 -12.87 10.32
CA SER A 65 13.99 -11.56 10.00
C SER A 65 12.67 -11.32 10.74
N TYR A 66 12.08 -12.36 11.34
CA TYR A 66 10.78 -12.36 11.97
C TYR A 66 10.83 -12.98 13.39
N LEU A 67 11.92 -12.76 14.12
CA LEU A 67 12.16 -13.36 15.45
C LEU A 67 11.02 -13.14 16.44
N ALA A 68 10.35 -11.99 16.39
CA ALA A 68 9.20 -11.68 17.25
C ALA A 68 8.03 -12.66 17.08
N LEU A 69 7.93 -13.33 15.92
CA LEU A 69 6.88 -14.29 15.60
C LEU A 69 7.29 -15.74 15.89
N ASN A 70 8.58 -15.99 16.12
CA ASN A 70 9.11 -17.33 16.23
C ASN A 70 8.61 -18.06 17.48
N ALA A 71 8.24 -19.32 17.32
CA ALA A 71 7.68 -20.17 18.37
C ALA A 71 6.42 -19.59 19.04
N THR A 72 5.58 -18.88 18.26
CA THR A 72 4.32 -18.31 18.77
C THR A 72 3.17 -19.28 18.54
N GLN A 73 2.24 -19.34 19.49
CA GLN A 73 1.06 -20.18 19.40
C GLN A 73 -0.18 -19.42 19.85
N CYS A 74 -1.23 -19.52 19.04
CA CYS A 74 -2.51 -18.88 19.29
C CYS A 74 -3.61 -19.93 19.31
N THR A 75 -4.60 -19.74 20.19
CA THR A 75 -5.85 -20.49 20.11
C THR A 75 -6.91 -19.59 19.51
N VAL A 76 -7.67 -20.09 18.54
CA VAL A 76 -8.79 -19.39 17.93
C VAL A 76 -10.07 -20.02 18.44
N ASP A 77 -10.81 -19.25 19.23
CA ASP A 77 -12.10 -19.64 19.79
C ASP A 77 -13.21 -18.94 18.97
N PHE A 78 -14.14 -19.74 18.42
CA PHE A 78 -15.22 -19.25 17.57
C PHE A 78 -16.53 -19.23 18.38
N THR A 79 -17.17 -18.06 18.47
CA THR A 79 -18.41 -17.87 19.23
C THR A 79 -19.57 -17.54 18.27
N PRO A 80 -20.49 -18.49 18.00
CA PRO A 80 -21.66 -18.22 17.17
C PRO A 80 -22.54 -17.15 17.81
N THR A 81 -22.72 -16.04 17.10
CA THR A 81 -23.47 -14.89 17.60
C THR A 81 -24.58 -14.53 16.62
N LEU A 82 -25.79 -14.31 17.14
CA LEU A 82 -26.90 -13.78 16.38
C LEU A 82 -26.81 -12.26 16.33
N PHE A 83 -26.89 -11.70 15.12
CA PHE A 83 -26.85 -10.27 14.89
C PHE A 83 -28.19 -9.77 14.36
N ASN A 84 -28.64 -8.62 14.89
CA ASN A 84 -29.70 -7.81 14.33
C ASN A 84 -29.07 -6.80 13.38
N ILE A 85 -29.40 -6.93 12.09
CA ILE A 85 -28.87 -6.13 11.00
C ILE A 85 -29.98 -5.24 10.45
N SER A 86 -29.78 -3.93 10.49
CA SER A 86 -30.68 -2.97 9.87
C SER A 86 -29.94 -2.20 8.77
N VAL A 87 -30.56 -2.12 7.59
CA VAL A 87 -29.97 -1.48 6.40
C VAL A 87 -30.83 -0.29 6.01
N GLY A 88 -30.32 0.92 6.29
CA GLY A 88 -30.92 2.18 5.89
C GLY A 88 -30.40 2.62 4.52
N ILE A 89 -31.15 2.33 3.45
CA ILE A 89 -30.74 2.62 2.07
C ILE A 89 -30.57 4.12 1.81
N ARG A 90 -31.50 4.97 2.30
CA ARG A 90 -31.45 6.43 2.10
C ARG A 90 -30.22 7.07 2.73
N GLY A 91 -29.82 6.60 3.92
CA GLY A 91 -28.64 7.08 4.63
C GLY A 91 -27.36 6.29 4.33
N ARG A 92 -27.44 5.24 3.48
CA ARG A 92 -26.37 4.26 3.26
C ARG A 92 -25.77 3.73 4.56
N ASN A 93 -26.62 3.51 5.55
CA ASN A 93 -26.20 3.06 6.87
C ASN A 93 -26.51 1.58 7.04
N VAL A 94 -25.54 0.82 7.56
CA VAL A 94 -25.73 -0.57 7.98
C VAL A 94 -25.44 -0.61 9.47
N THR A 95 -26.46 -0.86 10.27
CA THR A 95 -26.31 -1.02 11.72
C THR A 95 -26.34 -2.51 12.05
N VAL A 96 -25.27 -3.00 12.65
CA VAL A 96 -25.16 -4.37 13.13
C VAL A 96 -25.09 -4.33 14.65
N SER A 97 -25.96 -5.08 15.32
CA SER A 97 -25.99 -5.17 16.78
C SER A 97 -26.10 -6.62 17.22
N PRO A 98 -25.29 -7.10 18.18
CA PRO A 98 -25.41 -8.45 18.70
C PRO A 98 -26.70 -8.59 19.51
N VAL A 99 -27.44 -9.67 19.28
CA VAL A 99 -28.65 -10.02 20.04
C VAL A 99 -28.32 -11.00 21.16
N GLY A 100 -27.41 -11.94 20.89
CA GLY A 100 -26.94 -12.94 21.85
C GLY A 100 -26.19 -14.08 21.18
N GLU A 101 -25.58 -14.93 22.00
CA GLU A 101 -24.95 -16.17 21.53
C GLU A 101 -26.01 -17.21 21.14
N VAL A 102 -25.69 -18.02 20.13
CA VAL A 102 -26.57 -19.08 19.63
C VAL A 102 -25.83 -20.40 19.57
N GLU A 103 -26.59 -21.49 19.45
CA GLU A 103 -26.00 -22.80 19.21
C GLU A 103 -25.21 -22.81 17.88
N ASP A 104 -24.09 -23.53 17.87
CA ASP A 104 -23.24 -23.65 16.70
C ASP A 104 -23.99 -24.35 15.56
N PHE A 105 -24.26 -23.60 14.49
CA PHE A 105 -24.91 -24.11 13.28
C PHE A 105 -24.02 -25.10 12.49
N ASN A 106 -22.73 -25.19 12.83
CA ASN A 106 -21.79 -26.14 12.24
C ASN A 106 -21.14 -27.03 13.32
N PRO A 107 -21.89 -27.95 13.96
CA PRO A 107 -21.38 -28.75 15.07
C PRO A 107 -20.25 -29.71 14.64
N GLN A 108 -20.17 -30.07 13.35
CA GLN A 108 -19.06 -30.82 12.77
C GLN A 108 -17.77 -30.00 12.64
N ARG A 109 -17.83 -28.67 12.86
CA ARG A 109 -16.68 -27.74 12.90
C ARG A 109 -15.83 -27.77 11.62
N ASN A 110 -16.46 -28.07 10.49
CA ASN A 110 -15.82 -28.04 9.19
C ASN A 110 -15.49 -26.60 8.79
N LEU A 111 -16.36 -25.63 9.08
CA LEU A 111 -16.13 -24.22 8.77
C LEU A 111 -14.91 -23.68 9.52
N THR A 112 -14.86 -23.87 10.84
CA THR A 112 -13.75 -23.40 11.66
C THR A 112 -12.44 -24.12 11.31
N ARG A 113 -12.50 -25.41 10.97
CA ARG A 113 -11.35 -26.16 10.44
C ARG A 113 -10.85 -25.56 9.12
N THR A 114 -11.75 -25.25 8.19
CA THR A 114 -11.39 -24.67 6.89
C THR A 114 -10.77 -23.29 7.05
N VAL A 115 -11.32 -22.43 7.90
CA VAL A 115 -10.78 -21.09 8.20
C VAL A 115 -9.37 -21.19 8.75
N VAL A 116 -9.16 -22.03 9.77
CA VAL A 116 -7.84 -22.17 10.39
C VAL A 116 -6.81 -22.76 9.41
N ARG A 117 -7.22 -23.69 8.55
CA ARG A 117 -6.38 -24.21 7.45
C ARG A 117 -5.97 -23.13 6.44
N GLN A 118 -6.76 -22.07 6.26
CA GLN A 118 -6.37 -20.98 5.36
C GLN A 118 -5.12 -20.25 5.83
N PHE A 119 -4.84 -20.17 7.13
CA PHE A 119 -3.62 -19.50 7.59
C PHE A 119 -2.34 -20.21 7.11
N GLU A 120 -2.33 -21.54 7.10
CA GLU A 120 -1.23 -22.32 6.53
C GLU A 120 -1.08 -22.05 5.04
N LEU A 121 -2.18 -22.09 4.28
CA LEU A 121 -2.17 -21.83 2.83
C LEU A 121 -1.72 -20.40 2.51
N ILE A 122 -2.28 -19.40 3.19
CA ILE A 122 -1.90 -18.00 3.04
C ILE A 122 -0.42 -17.81 3.38
N SER A 123 0.07 -18.42 4.46
CA SER A 123 1.48 -18.30 4.80
C SER A 123 2.38 -18.89 3.72
N ASN A 124 1.95 -19.97 3.09
CA ASN A 124 2.67 -20.62 2.00
C ASN A 124 2.68 -19.75 0.73
N ASP A 125 1.51 -19.29 0.30
CA ASP A 125 1.32 -18.52 -0.92
C ASP A 125 1.89 -17.09 -0.84
N LEU A 126 1.90 -16.51 0.36
CA LEU A 126 2.39 -15.16 0.62
C LEU A 126 3.87 -15.12 1.04
N THR A 127 4.59 -16.24 0.93
CA THR A 127 6.04 -16.26 1.11
C THR A 127 6.74 -16.09 -0.24
N SER A 128 7.66 -15.14 -0.30
CA SER A 128 8.52 -14.86 -1.46
C SER A 128 9.96 -15.25 -1.15
N PHE A 129 10.86 -15.13 -2.14
CA PHE A 129 12.28 -15.45 -1.97
C PHE A 129 12.97 -14.62 -0.87
N TYR A 130 12.53 -13.38 -0.63
CA TYR A 130 13.24 -12.45 0.25
C TYR A 130 12.41 -11.92 1.41
N GLU A 131 11.10 -12.18 1.42
CA GLU A 131 10.20 -11.67 2.44
C GLU A 131 8.95 -12.55 2.56
N SER A 132 8.31 -12.49 3.73
CA SER A 132 6.96 -13.00 3.95
C SER A 132 6.00 -11.83 4.01
N VAL A 133 5.07 -11.74 3.07
CA VAL A 133 4.02 -10.71 3.09
C VAL A 133 3.13 -10.89 4.31
N LEU A 134 2.85 -12.15 4.71
CA LEU A 134 2.14 -12.45 5.95
C LEU A 134 2.94 -12.01 7.19
N GLY A 135 4.24 -12.32 7.22
CA GLY A 135 5.14 -11.88 8.29
C GLY A 135 5.16 -10.36 8.45
N ASN A 136 5.29 -9.63 7.34
CA ASN A 136 5.26 -8.17 7.32
C ASN A 136 3.91 -7.62 7.81
N ALA A 137 2.80 -8.26 7.45
CA ALA A 137 1.47 -7.89 7.94
C ALA A 137 1.34 -8.07 9.46
N PHE A 138 1.89 -9.16 10.03
CA PHE A 138 1.88 -9.36 11.48
C PHE A 138 2.71 -8.31 12.19
N LEU A 139 3.94 -8.05 11.72
CA LEU A 139 4.79 -7.00 12.29
C LEU A 139 4.15 -5.62 12.19
N SER A 140 3.45 -5.32 11.10
CA SER A 140 2.71 -4.07 10.93
C SER A 140 1.56 -3.93 11.95
N SER A 141 0.80 -5.01 12.18
CA SER A 141 -0.26 -5.02 13.22
C SER A 141 0.32 -4.85 14.62
N ILE A 142 1.45 -5.50 14.91
CA ILE A 142 2.18 -5.36 16.18
C ILE A 142 2.63 -3.92 16.39
N ALA A 143 3.25 -3.31 15.38
CA ALA A 143 3.67 -1.91 15.44
C ALA A 143 2.47 -0.97 15.63
N ALA A 144 1.37 -1.18 14.90
CA ALA A 144 0.16 -0.37 15.01
C ALA A 144 -0.50 -0.49 16.39
N TRP A 145 -0.57 -1.71 16.96
CA TRP A 145 -1.09 -1.92 18.30
C TRP A 145 -0.22 -1.25 19.35
N ASN A 146 1.11 -1.40 19.24
CA ASN A 146 2.06 -0.79 20.16
C ASN A 146 1.96 0.75 20.14
N MET A 147 1.85 1.36 18.95
CA MET A 147 1.67 2.81 18.81
C MET A 147 0.34 3.31 19.38
N SER A 148 -0.74 2.53 19.28
CA SER A 148 -2.08 2.99 19.68
C SER A 148 -2.43 2.71 21.14
N HIS A 149 -1.85 1.67 21.74
CA HIS A 149 -2.24 1.19 23.08
C HIS A 149 -1.09 1.14 24.09
N ASN A 150 0.16 1.33 23.65
CA ASN A 150 1.35 1.20 24.50
C ASN A 150 2.34 2.38 24.36
N GLU A 151 1.83 3.60 24.13
CA GLU A 151 2.66 4.81 24.01
C GLU A 151 3.58 5.05 25.22
N ASN A 152 3.12 4.70 26.42
CA ASN A 152 3.87 4.87 27.67
C ASN A 152 4.81 3.70 27.99
N GLY A 153 4.86 2.66 27.15
CA GLY A 153 5.65 1.44 27.41
C GLY A 153 5.22 0.68 28.66
N ALA A 154 3.94 0.79 29.05
CA ALA A 154 3.39 0.14 30.23
C ALA A 154 3.29 -1.39 30.07
N VAL A 155 3.18 -1.86 28.82
CA VAL A 155 3.10 -3.27 28.44
C VAL A 155 4.46 -3.72 27.90
N SER A 156 4.88 -4.94 28.30
CA SER A 156 6.13 -5.52 27.81
C SER A 156 6.10 -5.78 26.30
N GLU A 157 7.26 -5.77 25.65
CA GLU A 157 7.36 -6.00 24.20
C GLU A 157 6.79 -7.35 23.76
N GLY A 158 7.01 -8.41 24.55
CA GLY A 158 6.45 -9.74 24.29
C GLY A 158 4.93 -9.75 24.38
N GLU A 159 4.36 -9.07 25.37
CA GLU A 159 2.90 -8.97 25.49
C GLU A 159 2.30 -8.09 24.38
N ALA A 160 2.94 -6.97 24.03
CA ALA A 160 2.52 -6.13 22.91
C ALA A 160 2.53 -6.89 21.57
N THR A 161 3.54 -7.74 21.38
CA THR A 161 3.65 -8.65 20.22
C THR A 161 2.47 -9.61 20.16
N LEU A 162 2.14 -10.27 21.27
CA LEU A 162 1.00 -11.19 21.32
C LEU A 162 -0.34 -10.49 21.09
N ARG A 163 -0.53 -9.28 21.63
CA ARG A 163 -1.76 -8.49 21.42
C ARG A 163 -1.91 -7.99 19.99
N GLY A 164 -0.83 -7.52 19.38
CA GLY A 164 -0.84 -7.11 17.98
C GLY A 164 -1.09 -8.28 17.03
N LEU A 165 -0.56 -9.46 17.37
CA LEU A 165 -0.80 -10.69 16.63
C LEU A 165 -2.24 -11.21 16.82
N GLU A 166 -2.77 -11.16 18.04
CA GLU A 166 -4.18 -11.47 18.35
C GLU A 166 -5.13 -10.62 17.48
N ASN A 167 -4.89 -9.31 17.40
CA ASN A 167 -5.65 -8.42 16.54
C ASN A 167 -5.54 -8.79 15.06
N ALA A 168 -4.34 -9.12 14.57
CA ALA A 168 -4.14 -9.52 13.18
C ALA A 168 -4.89 -10.82 12.84
N ILE A 169 -4.72 -11.85 13.67
CA ILE A 169 -5.37 -13.16 13.50
C ILE A 169 -6.88 -13.02 13.54
N THR A 170 -7.42 -12.24 14.47
CA THR A 170 -8.86 -11.97 14.57
C THR A 170 -9.38 -11.31 13.29
N ALA A 171 -8.75 -10.22 12.86
CA ALA A 171 -9.17 -9.49 11.66
C ALA A 171 -9.12 -10.35 10.38
N MET A 172 -8.09 -11.20 10.23
CA MET A 172 -8.00 -12.13 9.10
C MET A 172 -9.05 -13.24 9.19
N ALA A 173 -9.27 -13.83 10.36
CA ALA A 173 -10.27 -14.87 10.55
C ALA A 173 -11.69 -14.34 10.22
N ASP A 174 -12.00 -13.12 10.67
CA ASP A 174 -13.27 -12.45 10.34
C ASP A 174 -13.39 -12.20 8.84
N SER A 175 -12.32 -11.73 8.19
CA SER A 175 -12.30 -11.50 6.74
C SER A 175 -12.49 -12.79 5.95
N MET A 176 -11.87 -13.89 6.37
CA MET A 176 -12.05 -15.22 5.77
C MET A 176 -13.48 -15.71 5.93
N LEU A 177 -14.07 -15.58 7.13
CA LEU A 177 -15.45 -15.97 7.40
C LEU A 177 -16.43 -15.15 6.56
N ALA A 178 -16.22 -13.84 6.46
CA ALA A 178 -17.02 -12.96 5.59
C ALA A 178 -16.90 -13.37 4.11
N ALA A 179 -15.69 -13.69 3.64
CA ALA A 179 -15.47 -14.15 2.28
C ALA A 179 -16.17 -15.49 2.00
N TYR A 180 -16.10 -16.46 2.92
CA TYR A 180 -16.83 -17.72 2.79
C TYR A 180 -18.34 -17.51 2.81
N GLY A 181 -18.86 -16.66 3.69
CA GLY A 181 -20.28 -16.30 3.73
C GLY A 181 -20.74 -15.66 2.42
N ALA A 182 -19.99 -14.68 1.90
CA ALA A 182 -20.29 -14.02 0.63
C ALA A 182 -20.24 -15.01 -0.55
N ALA A 183 -19.26 -15.91 -0.58
CA ALA A 183 -19.17 -16.95 -1.60
C ALA A 183 -20.40 -17.88 -1.57
N GLN A 184 -20.90 -18.26 -0.39
CA GLN A 184 -22.09 -19.08 -0.26
C GLN A 184 -23.36 -18.37 -0.75
N LEU A 185 -23.49 -17.06 -0.50
CA LEU A 185 -24.60 -16.28 -1.04
C LEU A 185 -24.63 -16.31 -2.57
N MET A 186 -23.47 -16.13 -3.20
CA MET A 186 -23.33 -16.14 -4.66
C MET A 186 -23.53 -17.55 -5.25
N VAL A 187 -22.88 -18.58 -4.69
CA VAL A 187 -22.98 -19.97 -5.20
C VAL A 187 -24.38 -20.54 -5.00
N GLY A 188 -25.03 -20.22 -3.89
CA GLY A 188 -26.41 -20.62 -3.61
C GLY A 188 -27.47 -19.81 -4.38
N ASN A 189 -27.04 -18.77 -5.12
CA ASN A 189 -27.93 -17.82 -5.79
C ASN A 189 -29.02 -17.26 -4.86
N TYR A 190 -28.66 -17.03 -3.59
CA TYR A 190 -29.59 -16.53 -2.59
C TYR A 190 -29.84 -15.04 -2.87
N SER A 191 -31.06 -14.72 -3.25
CA SER A 191 -31.51 -13.34 -3.48
C SER A 191 -32.90 -13.15 -2.91
N GLU A 192 -33.16 -11.96 -2.37
CA GLU A 192 -34.49 -11.56 -1.91
C GLU A 192 -34.92 -10.32 -2.70
N SER A 193 -36.07 -10.39 -3.37
CA SER A 193 -36.62 -9.25 -4.09
C SER A 193 -37.26 -8.27 -3.10
N ARG A 194 -36.74 -7.04 -3.05
CA ARG A 194 -37.27 -5.95 -2.25
C ARG A 194 -37.57 -4.77 -3.15
N GLN A 195 -38.75 -4.15 -2.98
CA GLN A 195 -39.07 -2.91 -3.68
C GLN A 195 -38.20 -1.78 -3.13
N ALA A 196 -37.35 -1.21 -3.99
CA ALA A 196 -36.52 -0.07 -3.66
C ALA A 196 -36.83 1.07 -4.64
N GLU A 197 -37.14 2.25 -4.09
CA GLU A 197 -37.26 3.48 -4.87
C GLU A 197 -35.85 4.04 -5.09
N VAL A 198 -35.31 3.83 -6.29
CA VAL A 198 -33.97 4.30 -6.66
C VAL A 198 -34.09 5.58 -7.47
N THR A 199 -33.74 6.71 -6.86
CA THR A 199 -33.56 7.97 -7.58
C THR A 199 -32.17 8.01 -8.19
N MET A 200 -32.07 7.84 -9.50
CA MET A 200 -30.82 8.05 -10.24
C MET A 200 -30.79 9.47 -10.77
N GLY A 201 -29.75 10.24 -10.43
CA GLY A 201 -29.43 11.48 -11.13
C GLY A 201 -28.89 11.14 -12.51
N VAL A 202 -29.70 11.33 -13.56
CA VAL A 202 -29.26 11.08 -14.93
C VAL A 202 -28.72 12.39 -15.52
N PHE A 203 -27.45 12.38 -15.91
CA PHE A 203 -26.88 13.46 -16.71
C PHE A 203 -27.30 13.28 -18.17
N VAL A 204 -28.08 14.24 -18.69
CA VAL A 204 -28.51 14.22 -20.09
C VAL A 204 -27.49 15.00 -20.93
N ILE A 205 -26.67 14.27 -21.68
CA ILE A 205 -25.75 14.86 -22.65
C ILE A 205 -26.58 15.57 -23.73
N GLY A 206 -26.38 16.88 -23.88
CA GLY A 206 -27.17 17.73 -24.79
C GLY A 206 -27.87 18.91 -24.11
N GLU A 207 -27.76 19.02 -22.78
CA GLU A 207 -28.24 20.21 -22.08
C GLU A 207 -27.47 21.46 -22.52
N LYS A 208 -28.20 22.54 -22.84
CA LYS A 208 -27.63 23.80 -23.37
C LYS A 208 -26.56 24.37 -22.45
N ILE A 209 -26.73 24.23 -21.14
CA ILE A 209 -25.77 24.70 -20.14
C ILE A 209 -24.41 24.02 -20.34
N TYR A 210 -24.39 22.70 -20.59
CA TYR A 210 -23.16 21.96 -20.83
C TYR A 210 -22.51 22.32 -22.17
N VAL A 211 -23.33 22.44 -23.23
CA VAL A 211 -22.83 22.86 -24.55
C VAL A 211 -22.14 24.23 -24.44
N ILE A 212 -22.74 25.18 -23.71
CA ILE A 212 -22.15 26.50 -23.47
C ILE A 212 -20.90 26.39 -22.58
N ALA A 213 -20.95 25.63 -21.49
CA ALA A 213 -19.85 25.46 -20.55
C ALA A 213 -18.60 24.82 -21.19
N VAL A 214 -18.75 24.01 -22.24
CA VAL A 214 -17.63 23.44 -23.00
C VAL A 214 -17.25 24.32 -24.18
N ALA A 215 -18.23 24.86 -24.93
CA ALA A 215 -17.94 25.63 -26.13
C ALA A 215 -17.26 26.97 -25.82
N VAL A 216 -17.68 27.67 -24.77
CA VAL A 216 -17.13 28.99 -24.41
C VAL A 216 -15.64 28.94 -24.04
N PRO A 217 -15.17 28.12 -23.08
CA PRO A 217 -13.75 28.08 -22.74
C PRO A 217 -12.89 27.57 -23.90
N ASN A 218 -13.35 26.55 -24.65
CA ASN A 218 -12.62 26.09 -25.84
C ASN A 218 -12.51 27.18 -26.91
N SER A 219 -13.58 27.97 -27.12
CA SER A 219 -13.53 29.10 -28.05
C SER A 219 -12.58 30.20 -27.58
N LEU A 220 -12.54 30.48 -26.27
CA LEU A 220 -11.60 31.44 -25.69
C LEU A 220 -10.14 30.98 -25.85
N VAL A 221 -9.85 29.68 -25.67
CA VAL A 221 -8.51 29.12 -25.90
C VAL A 221 -8.12 29.27 -27.36
N ILE A 222 -9.01 28.92 -28.30
CA ILE A 222 -8.74 29.08 -29.74
C ILE A 222 -8.49 30.55 -30.08
N LEU A 223 -9.28 31.47 -29.53
CA LEU A 223 -9.13 32.90 -29.76
C LEU A 223 -7.80 33.41 -29.19
N ALA A 224 -7.43 33.00 -27.98
CA ALA A 224 -6.14 33.34 -27.38
C ALA A 224 -4.96 32.84 -28.23
N VAL A 225 -5.01 31.58 -28.69
CA VAL A 225 -3.97 31.01 -29.57
C VAL A 225 -3.91 31.74 -30.91
N THR A 226 -5.06 32.13 -31.47
CA THR A 226 -5.13 32.87 -32.74
C THR A 226 -4.52 34.27 -32.60
N VAL A 227 -4.85 34.98 -31.52
CA VAL A 227 -4.30 36.30 -31.21
C VAL A 227 -2.78 36.21 -30.99
N GLU A 228 -2.32 35.24 -30.21
CA GLU A 228 -0.87 35.02 -30.00
C GLU A 228 -0.16 34.59 -31.29
N GLY A 229 -0.81 33.80 -32.13
CA GLY A 229 -0.33 33.45 -33.47
C GLY A 229 -0.15 34.64 -34.39
N LEU A 230 -1.11 35.56 -34.40
CA LEU A 230 -1.01 36.79 -35.18
C LEU A 230 0.03 37.74 -34.62
N ARG A 231 0.07 37.93 -33.29
CA ARG A 231 1.04 38.79 -32.59
C ARG A 231 2.48 38.38 -32.86
N THR A 232 2.75 37.07 -32.88
CA THR A 232 4.08 36.51 -33.11
C THR A 232 4.40 36.27 -34.59
N LYS A 233 3.57 36.78 -35.53
CA LYS A 233 3.71 36.60 -36.99
C LYS A 233 3.87 35.13 -37.39
N GLY A 234 3.02 34.27 -36.83
CA GLY A 234 3.04 32.83 -37.10
C GLY A 234 4.26 32.15 -36.52
N TRP A 235 4.71 32.59 -35.33
CA TRP A 235 5.70 31.84 -34.53
C TRP A 235 7.08 31.74 -35.20
N ARG A 236 7.35 32.62 -36.19
CA ARG A 236 8.55 32.62 -37.06
C ARG A 236 9.89 32.94 -36.37
N GLY A 237 9.96 32.90 -35.05
CA GLY A 237 11.17 33.15 -34.27
C GLY A 237 11.24 32.36 -32.96
N LEU A 238 10.46 31.28 -32.83
CA LEU A 238 10.54 30.41 -31.66
C LEU A 238 11.64 29.36 -31.85
N PRO A 239 12.49 29.13 -30.83
CA PRO A 239 13.49 28.06 -30.87
C PRO A 239 12.79 26.70 -30.95
N SER A 240 13.43 25.72 -31.61
CA SER A 240 12.92 24.35 -31.66
C SER A 240 12.87 23.77 -30.25
N TYR A 241 11.67 23.48 -29.75
CA TYR A 241 11.45 22.93 -28.42
C TYR A 241 11.14 21.44 -28.51
N ASP A 242 11.85 20.63 -27.72
CA ASP A 242 11.55 19.20 -27.57
C ASP A 242 10.65 18.98 -26.35
N PHE A 243 9.37 18.72 -26.59
CA PHE A 243 8.37 18.52 -25.55
C PHE A 243 8.50 17.18 -24.80
N LEU A 244 9.37 16.28 -25.28
CA LEU A 244 9.63 15.00 -24.61
C LEU A 244 10.69 15.12 -23.50
N ASN A 245 11.39 16.25 -23.42
CA ASN A 245 12.39 16.49 -22.38
C ASN A 245 11.84 17.40 -21.27
N SER A 246 11.61 16.81 -20.09
CA SER A 246 11.01 17.46 -18.92
C SER A 246 11.77 18.70 -18.41
N GLU A 247 13.07 18.81 -18.68
CA GLU A 247 13.91 19.95 -18.29
C GLU A 247 13.57 21.21 -19.08
N TRP A 248 13.17 21.05 -20.34
CA TRP A 248 12.72 22.17 -21.16
C TRP A 248 11.32 22.63 -20.73
N LEU A 249 10.44 21.72 -20.33
CA LEU A 249 9.10 22.06 -19.84
C LEU A 249 9.16 22.95 -18.59
N THR A 250 10.03 22.61 -17.63
CA THR A 250 10.23 23.40 -16.42
C THR A 250 10.88 24.75 -16.75
N THR A 251 11.90 24.77 -17.60
CA THR A 251 12.59 26.02 -17.93
C THR A 251 11.72 27.01 -18.72
N ALA A 252 10.86 26.53 -19.63
CA ALA A 252 9.90 27.37 -20.37
C ALA A 252 8.85 28.00 -19.45
N SER A 253 8.33 27.24 -18.49
CA SER A 253 7.28 27.70 -17.58
C SER A 253 7.79 28.76 -16.59
N PHE A 254 9.09 28.71 -16.22
CA PHE A 254 9.71 29.72 -15.36
C PHE A 254 10.24 30.96 -16.10
N ARG A 255 10.58 30.87 -17.40
CA ARG A 255 11.30 31.95 -18.12
C ARG A 255 10.65 32.30 -19.46
N GLY A 256 9.34 32.54 -19.47
CA GLY A 256 8.49 32.77 -20.66
C GLY A 256 8.84 33.92 -21.62
N GLU A 257 10.02 34.53 -21.55
CA GLU A 257 10.46 35.59 -22.48
C GLU A 257 11.98 35.62 -22.74
N VAL A 258 12.80 35.17 -21.78
CA VAL A 258 14.26 35.39 -21.79
C VAL A 258 15.02 34.46 -22.76
N LEU A 259 14.43 33.33 -23.15
CA LEU A 259 15.10 32.33 -23.99
C LEU A 259 15.12 32.69 -25.49
N SER A 260 14.27 33.60 -25.95
CA SER A 260 14.20 34.00 -27.37
C SER A 260 15.44 34.76 -27.85
N LYS A 261 16.13 35.50 -26.95
CA LYS A 261 17.31 36.30 -27.33
C LYS A 261 18.64 35.56 -27.21
N SER A 262 18.71 34.46 -26.46
CA SER A 262 19.97 33.72 -26.25
C SER A 262 20.25 32.67 -27.33
N SER A 263 19.23 32.23 -28.08
CA SER A 263 19.40 31.17 -29.08
C SER A 263 20.11 31.63 -30.36
N ASN A 264 20.19 32.94 -30.64
CA ASN A 264 20.84 33.45 -31.84
C ASN A 264 22.38 33.46 -31.77
N ASN A 265 22.98 33.16 -30.60
CA ASN A 265 24.44 33.15 -30.42
C ASN A 265 25.03 31.74 -30.23
N ILE A 266 24.22 30.67 -30.33
CA ILE A 266 24.68 29.28 -30.09
C ILE A 266 24.80 28.48 -31.41
N SER A 267 24.54 29.10 -32.56
CA SER A 267 24.48 28.39 -33.85
C SER A 267 25.72 28.48 -34.75
N GLU A 268 26.92 28.85 -34.25
CA GLU A 268 28.14 28.83 -35.09
C GLU A 268 29.38 28.06 -34.61
N ASP A 269 29.44 27.50 -33.39
CA ASP A 269 30.69 26.85 -32.92
C ASP A 269 30.60 25.36 -32.54
N GLY A 270 29.53 24.65 -32.93
CA GLY A 270 29.28 23.27 -32.48
C GLY A 270 29.51 22.15 -33.49
N LEU A 271 29.96 22.43 -34.71
CA LEU A 271 30.17 21.41 -35.75
C LEU A 271 31.66 21.17 -36.05
N ALA A 272 32.50 21.15 -35.02
CA ALA A 272 33.83 20.57 -35.11
C ALA A 272 34.26 20.06 -33.73
N THR A 273 34.62 18.79 -33.67
CA THR A 273 35.16 18.04 -32.52
C THR A 273 34.14 17.46 -31.53
N GLY A 274 33.92 16.15 -31.66
CA GLY A 274 33.38 15.34 -30.59
C GLY A 274 34.38 15.25 -29.45
N ALA A 275 34.10 15.94 -28.35
CA ALA A 275 34.70 15.68 -27.06
C ALA A 275 33.75 16.18 -25.96
N SER A 276 33.35 15.26 -25.09
CA SER A 276 32.63 15.55 -23.85
C SER A 276 33.49 16.47 -22.97
N THR A 277 33.01 17.67 -22.65
CA THR A 277 33.49 18.42 -21.47
C THR A 277 32.37 19.28 -20.90
N LYS A 278 31.69 18.76 -19.87
CA LYS A 278 30.85 19.56 -18.96
C LYS A 278 31.76 20.38 -18.07
N HIS A 279 31.84 21.70 -18.32
CA HIS A 279 32.15 22.67 -17.28
C HIS A 279 31.27 23.91 -17.48
N ILE A 280 30.23 24.02 -16.65
CA ILE A 280 29.46 25.25 -16.51
C ILE A 280 30.24 26.12 -15.52
N PHE A 281 30.80 27.22 -16.01
CA PHE A 281 31.32 28.30 -15.17
C PHE A 281 30.12 29.07 -14.61
N SER A 282 29.80 28.87 -13.33
CA SER A 282 28.82 29.68 -12.62
C SER A 282 29.55 30.81 -11.89
N THR A 283 29.55 32.01 -12.48
CA THR A 283 30.01 33.21 -11.78
C THR A 283 28.85 33.76 -10.94
N TYR A 284 28.90 33.58 -9.62
CA TYR A 284 27.96 34.18 -8.69
C TYR A 284 28.49 35.53 -8.20
N SER A 285 27.74 36.61 -8.43
CA SER A 285 27.95 37.90 -7.76
C SER A 285 27.19 37.94 -6.43
N ARG A 286 27.91 38.25 -5.35
CA ARG A 286 27.35 38.51 -4.02
C ARG A 286 26.55 39.82 -4.07
N VAL A 287 25.23 39.77 -3.88
CA VAL A 287 24.44 40.97 -3.61
C VAL A 287 24.45 41.19 -2.09
N LEU A 288 25.32 42.11 -1.63
CA LEU A 288 25.16 42.73 -0.32
C LEU A 288 24.19 43.91 -0.48
N GLY A 289 22.96 43.79 0.01
CA GLY A 289 22.00 44.89 0.00
C GLY A 289 20.68 44.59 0.71
N SER A 290 20.30 45.52 1.59
CA SER A 290 19.14 45.57 2.50
C SER A 290 17.84 44.93 2.00
N ALA A 291 17.24 44.09 2.85
CA ALA A 291 15.95 43.44 2.61
C ALA A 291 14.78 44.43 2.56
N GLU A 292 13.96 44.33 1.52
CA GLU A 292 12.65 44.97 1.42
C GLU A 292 11.55 43.91 1.67
N LYS A 293 10.47 44.32 2.34
CA LYS A 293 9.46 43.41 2.91
C LYS A 293 8.68 42.68 1.81
N GLY A 294 8.77 41.35 1.77
CA GLY A 294 8.04 40.49 0.83
C GLY A 294 8.90 39.64 -0.12
N GLN A 295 10.23 39.64 0.03
CA GLN A 295 11.10 38.72 -0.71
C GLN A 295 11.43 37.46 0.09
N THR A 296 11.25 36.30 -0.56
CA THR A 296 11.75 35.02 -0.06
C THR A 296 13.26 34.94 -0.28
N ILE A 297 14.03 34.89 0.80
CA ILE A 297 15.48 34.74 0.72
C ILE A 297 15.80 33.26 0.89
N VAL A 298 16.50 32.68 -0.08
CA VAL A 298 16.99 31.30 -0.02
C VAL A 298 18.47 31.36 0.34
N GLU A 299 18.78 30.95 1.56
CA GLU A 299 20.16 30.84 2.04
C GLU A 299 20.51 29.35 2.15
N LEU A 300 21.56 28.93 1.44
CA LEU A 300 22.08 27.57 1.51
C LEU A 300 23.22 27.55 2.51
N LEU A 301 23.04 26.82 3.61
CA LEU A 301 24.09 26.57 4.58
C LEU A 301 24.86 25.30 4.19
N PRO A 302 26.19 25.34 4.11
CA PRO A 302 26.98 24.17 3.77
C PRO A 302 26.91 23.14 4.90
N ALA A 303 26.31 21.98 4.62
CA ALA A 303 26.35 20.84 5.52
C ALA A 303 27.76 20.21 5.45
N GLY A 304 28.47 20.22 6.57
CA GLY A 304 29.78 19.59 6.67
C GLY A 304 29.70 18.08 6.34
N ARG A 305 30.39 17.67 5.27
CA ARG A 305 30.73 16.28 4.91
C ARG A 305 29.54 15.30 4.88
N SER A 306 28.55 15.58 4.05
CA SER A 306 27.70 14.57 3.39
C SER A 306 27.05 15.21 2.17
N SER A 307 26.91 14.47 1.07
CA SER A 307 26.55 14.97 -0.27
C SER A 307 25.04 15.30 -0.43
N GLU A 308 24.46 16.06 0.50
CA GLU A 308 23.11 16.61 0.33
C GLU A 308 23.07 18.03 0.88
N ASP A 309 22.84 19.00 -0.01
CA ASP A 309 22.55 20.38 0.37
C ASP A 309 21.07 20.49 0.76
N ILE A 310 20.79 20.94 1.99
CA ILE A 310 19.43 21.18 2.47
C ILE A 310 19.09 22.65 2.24
N ALA A 311 18.04 22.91 1.45
CA ALA A 311 17.49 24.24 1.26
C ALA A 311 16.47 24.57 2.35
N LEU A 312 16.72 25.62 3.12
CA LEU A 312 15.74 26.19 4.05
C LEU A 312 15.08 27.41 3.40
N ILE A 313 13.75 27.37 3.29
CA ILE A 313 12.94 28.49 2.83
C ILE A 313 12.39 29.18 4.08
N VAL A 314 12.85 30.38 4.36
CA VAL A 314 12.27 31.22 5.42
C VAL A 314 11.43 32.30 4.76
N SER A 315 10.13 32.27 5.06
CA SER A 315 9.16 33.30 4.68
C SER A 315 8.94 34.20 5.89
N THR A 316 9.15 35.50 5.76
CA THR A 316 8.76 36.51 6.78
C THR A 316 7.54 37.27 6.34
#